data_AF-A0A173FDJ4-F1
#
_entry.id   AF-A0A173FDJ4-F1
#
_cell.length_a   1.000
_cell.length_b   1.000
_cell.length_c   1.000
_cell.angle_alpha   90.00
_cell.angle_beta   90.00
_cell.angle_gamma   90.00
#
_symmetry.space_group_name_H-M   'P 1'
#
loop_
_entity.id
_entity.type
_entity.pdbx_description
1 polymer ?
#
loop_
_entity_poly.entity_id
_entity_poly.type
_entity_poly.pdbx_seq_one_letter_code
_entity_poly.pdbx_strand_id
1 'polypeptide(L)'
;MRPRTLLLLLSGVLVLTETLAGSHSLRYFYTGVSRPGLGEPRFIAVGYVDDTQFVRFDSDAPDPRTEPRVRWIEQEGPEYWDRETRNLKDTAQTFRVDLNTLRGYYNQSEAGSHTIQEMYGCDVGPDGRFLRGYRQDAYDGRDYLALNEDLRSWTAADTAAQITKRKWEAAGEAERFRNYVEGLCVEGLRRYLENGKDTLLRADPPKAHVTHHPISHREVTLRCWALGFYPEEISLTWQREGEDQTQDMELVETRPSGDGTFQKWAALGVPSGEEQRYTCRVQHEGLQEPLTLRWEPPQTSFLTMGIIVGLVLLVVAVVAGAVIWRKKRSGEKGRIYTQAASNDSAQGSDVSLTVPKV
;
A
#
# COMPACT_ATOMS: atom_id res chain seq x y z
N MET A 1 -26.81 -21.24 -47.15
CA MET A 1 -26.89 -21.29 -45.68
C MET A 1 -25.64 -20.64 -45.12
N ARG A 2 -25.76 -19.48 -44.49
CA ARG A 2 -24.63 -18.74 -43.89
C ARG A 2 -24.35 -19.30 -42.50
N PRO A 3 -23.08 -19.51 -42.09
CA PRO A 3 -22.77 -19.79 -40.71
C PRO A 3 -22.94 -18.50 -39.90
N ARG A 4 -23.75 -18.58 -38.83
CA ARG A 4 -23.89 -17.53 -37.82
C ARG A 4 -22.64 -17.52 -36.96
N THR A 5 -21.83 -16.48 -37.08
CA THR A 5 -20.78 -16.14 -36.12
C THR A 5 -21.46 -15.70 -34.83
N LEU A 6 -21.37 -16.49 -33.77
CA LEU A 6 -21.77 -16.10 -32.42
C LEU A 6 -20.64 -15.21 -31.87
N LEU A 7 -20.89 -13.91 -31.79
CA LEU A 7 -20.04 -12.97 -31.07
C LEU A 7 -20.35 -13.14 -29.58
N LEU A 8 -19.43 -13.76 -28.82
CA LEU A 8 -19.45 -13.73 -27.37
C LEU A 8 -18.97 -12.35 -26.92
N LEU A 9 -19.90 -11.48 -26.55
CA LEU A 9 -19.60 -10.23 -25.84
C LEU A 9 -19.21 -10.60 -24.40
N LEU A 10 -17.90 -10.64 -24.14
CA LEU A 10 -17.34 -10.59 -22.79
C LEU A 10 -17.49 -9.16 -22.28
N SER A 11 -18.65 -8.81 -21.73
CA SER A 11 -18.77 -7.64 -20.87
C SER A 11 -18.03 -7.93 -19.57
N GLY A 12 -16.77 -7.50 -19.50
CA GLY A 12 -15.96 -7.51 -18.30
C GLY A 12 -16.50 -6.50 -17.30
N VAL A 13 -17.49 -6.92 -16.51
CA VAL A 13 -17.82 -6.20 -15.28
C VAL A 13 -16.85 -6.73 -14.22
N LEU A 14 -15.69 -6.09 -14.09
CA LEU A 14 -14.94 -6.12 -12.84
C LEU A 14 -15.74 -5.32 -11.81
N VAL A 15 -16.87 -5.90 -11.37
CA VAL A 15 -17.37 -5.60 -10.04
C VAL A 15 -16.27 -6.12 -9.13
N LEU A 16 -15.59 -5.22 -8.43
CA LEU A 16 -14.81 -5.57 -7.25
C LEU A 16 -15.69 -6.53 -6.47
N THR A 17 -15.36 -7.82 -6.45
CA THR A 17 -16.24 -8.84 -5.89
C THR A 17 -16.65 -8.36 -4.50
N GLU A 18 -17.93 -8.00 -4.34
CA GLU A 18 -18.52 -7.50 -3.08
C GLU A 18 -18.38 -8.53 -1.93
N THR A 19 -17.76 -9.68 -2.18
CA THR A 19 -17.52 -10.77 -1.24
C THR A 19 -16.27 -10.60 -0.36
N LEU A 20 -15.41 -9.57 -0.56
CA LEU A 20 -14.14 -9.42 0.17
C LEU A 20 -14.06 -8.20 1.11
N ALA A 21 -15.01 -7.25 1.02
CA ALA A 21 -15.00 -6.08 1.91
C ALA A 21 -15.10 -6.51 3.38
N GLY A 22 -14.09 -6.15 4.18
CA GLY A 22 -14.00 -6.50 5.61
C GLY A 22 -13.65 -7.96 5.93
N SER A 23 -13.16 -8.74 4.96
CA SER A 23 -12.54 -10.04 5.26
C SER A 23 -11.08 -9.86 5.67
N HIS A 24 -10.58 -10.77 6.52
CA HIS A 24 -9.22 -10.72 7.04
C HIS A 24 -8.53 -12.07 6.93
N SER A 25 -7.21 -12.06 6.95
CA SER A 25 -6.38 -13.24 6.68
C SER A 25 -5.17 -13.30 7.59
N LEU A 26 -4.79 -14.51 8.00
CA LEU A 26 -3.54 -14.80 8.69
C LEU A 26 -2.71 -15.73 7.80
N ARG A 27 -1.53 -15.28 7.41
CA ARG A 27 -0.63 -15.98 6.48
C ARG A 27 0.74 -16.16 7.09
N TYR A 28 1.29 -17.36 6.97
CA TYR A 28 2.69 -17.64 7.27
C TYR A 28 3.39 -18.11 6.01
N PHE A 29 4.60 -17.62 5.81
CA PHE A 29 5.48 -18.00 4.70
C PHE A 29 6.81 -18.48 5.26
N TYR A 30 7.14 -19.73 5.03
CA TYR A 30 8.37 -20.36 5.44
C TYR A 30 9.25 -20.63 4.23
N THR A 31 10.55 -20.47 4.38
CA THR A 31 11.53 -20.71 3.32
C THR A 31 12.77 -21.36 3.91
N GLY A 32 13.06 -22.57 3.46
CA GLY A 32 14.30 -23.29 3.75
C GLY A 32 15.21 -23.35 2.53
N VAL A 33 16.46 -22.97 2.68
CA VAL A 33 17.45 -22.95 1.59
C VAL A 33 18.66 -23.79 1.99
N SER A 34 18.90 -24.91 1.29
CA SER A 34 20.14 -25.68 1.47
C SER A 34 21.34 -24.89 0.92
N ARG A 35 22.50 -24.99 1.57
CA ARG A 35 23.71 -24.25 1.16
C ARG A 35 24.94 -25.17 1.22
N PRO A 36 25.10 -26.09 0.26
CA PRO A 36 26.20 -27.06 0.28
C PRO A 36 27.55 -26.38 0.49
N GLY A 37 28.33 -26.84 1.46
CA GLY A 37 29.65 -26.29 1.80
C GLY A 37 29.65 -24.97 2.59
N LEU A 38 28.48 -24.38 2.88
CA LEU A 38 28.35 -23.12 3.64
C LEU A 38 27.63 -23.30 5.00
N GLY A 39 27.46 -24.54 5.45
CA GLY A 39 26.86 -24.89 6.74
C GLY A 39 25.45 -25.45 6.62
N GLU A 40 24.66 -25.28 7.69
CA GLU A 40 23.28 -25.75 7.76
C GLU A 40 22.36 -24.96 6.82
N PRO A 41 21.26 -25.56 6.34
CA PRO A 41 20.23 -24.83 5.59
C PRO A 41 19.74 -23.60 6.36
N ARG A 42 19.56 -22.48 5.66
CA ARG A 42 18.93 -21.30 6.25
C ARG A 42 17.43 -21.50 6.27
N PHE A 43 16.79 -21.19 7.39
CA PHE A 43 15.34 -21.16 7.54
C PHE A 43 14.87 -19.76 7.90
N ILE A 44 13.93 -19.24 7.13
CA ILE A 44 13.28 -17.95 7.37
C ILE A 44 11.79 -18.20 7.47
N ALA A 45 11.14 -17.60 8.47
CA ALA A 45 9.69 -17.60 8.61
C ALA A 45 9.19 -16.17 8.79
N VAL A 46 8.10 -15.83 8.11
CA VAL A 46 7.41 -14.55 8.26
C VAL A 46 5.91 -14.77 8.42
N GLY A 47 5.26 -13.93 9.22
CA GLY A 47 3.82 -13.97 9.44
C GLY A 47 3.19 -12.62 9.10
N TYR A 48 2.03 -12.66 8.46
CA TYR A 48 1.25 -11.52 8.02
C TYR A 48 -0.19 -11.63 8.54
N VAL A 49 -0.73 -10.49 9.01
CA VAL A 49 -2.18 -10.28 9.08
C VAL A 49 -2.52 -9.33 7.95
N ASP A 50 -3.35 -9.79 7.02
CA ASP A 50 -3.60 -9.12 5.74
C ASP A 50 -2.27 -8.78 5.04
N ASP A 51 -2.02 -7.50 4.79
CA ASP A 51 -0.82 -7.02 4.11
C ASP A 51 0.26 -6.52 5.09
N THR A 52 0.06 -6.74 6.40
CA THR A 52 0.94 -6.28 7.48
C THR A 52 1.78 -7.41 8.06
N GLN A 53 3.09 -7.40 7.79
CA GLN A 53 4.03 -8.33 8.43
C GLN A 53 4.10 -8.06 9.93
N PHE A 54 3.80 -9.06 10.77
CA PHE A 54 3.81 -8.89 12.22
C PHE A 54 4.91 -9.67 12.95
N VAL A 55 5.42 -10.76 12.35
CA VAL A 55 6.53 -11.56 12.93
C VAL A 55 7.56 -11.97 11.89
N ARG A 56 8.78 -12.22 12.36
CA ARG A 56 9.89 -12.78 11.59
C ARG A 56 10.72 -13.74 12.45
N PHE A 57 11.28 -14.77 11.84
CA PHE A 57 12.34 -15.59 12.39
C PHE A 57 13.40 -15.84 11.32
N ASP A 58 14.68 -15.87 11.72
CA ASP A 58 15.81 -16.13 10.84
C ASP A 58 16.81 -17.05 11.57
N SER A 59 17.03 -18.25 11.04
CA SER A 59 17.94 -19.22 11.66
C SER A 59 19.39 -18.78 11.69
N ASP A 60 19.78 -17.83 10.83
CA ASP A 60 21.14 -17.29 10.76
C ASP A 60 21.37 -16.12 11.73
N ALA A 61 20.33 -15.67 12.45
CA ALA A 61 20.50 -14.64 13.48
C ALA A 61 21.43 -15.14 14.60
N PRO A 62 22.23 -14.27 15.26
CA PRO A 62 23.13 -14.69 16.34
C PRO A 62 22.42 -15.38 17.52
N ASP A 63 21.20 -14.96 17.85
CA ASP A 63 20.29 -15.63 18.79
C ASP A 63 18.93 -15.82 18.09
N PRO A 64 18.72 -16.94 17.35
CA PRO A 64 17.50 -17.14 16.59
C PRO A 64 16.27 -17.19 17.50
N ARG A 65 15.43 -16.16 17.37
CA ARG A 65 14.15 -16.00 18.07
C ARG A 65 13.11 -15.40 17.14
N THR A 66 11.85 -15.59 17.47
CA THR A 66 10.76 -14.89 16.79
C THR A 66 10.77 -13.42 17.21
N GLU A 67 10.85 -12.52 16.24
CA GLU A 67 10.95 -11.09 16.43
C GLU A 67 9.64 -10.39 16.01
N PRO A 68 9.14 -9.43 16.80
CA PRO A 68 8.03 -8.59 16.40
C PRO A 68 8.43 -7.67 15.24
N ARG A 69 7.49 -7.41 14.32
CA ARG A 69 7.65 -6.47 13.19
C ARG A 69 6.74 -5.25 13.28
N VAL A 70 5.82 -5.26 14.24
CA VAL A 70 4.84 -4.20 14.52
C VAL A 70 4.60 -4.08 16.02
N ARG A 71 4.19 -2.90 16.48
CA ARG A 71 4.04 -2.63 17.92
C ARG A 71 2.93 -3.43 18.59
N TRP A 72 1.82 -3.66 17.90
CA TRP A 72 0.65 -4.30 18.52
C TRP A 72 0.88 -5.77 18.88
N ILE A 73 1.88 -6.44 18.31
CA ILE A 73 2.22 -7.82 18.72
C ILE A 73 3.16 -7.82 19.94
N GLU A 74 3.88 -6.73 20.23
CA GLU A 74 4.84 -6.65 21.35
C GLU A 74 4.17 -6.83 22.72
N GLN A 75 2.85 -6.63 22.81
CA GLN A 75 2.07 -6.86 24.03
C GLN A 75 1.85 -8.34 24.35
N GLU A 76 2.17 -9.26 23.43
CA GLU A 76 2.18 -10.69 23.72
C GLU A 76 3.21 -11.03 24.80
N GLY A 77 2.82 -11.90 25.74
CA GLY A 77 3.67 -12.29 26.88
C GLY A 77 4.87 -13.16 26.48
N PRO A 78 5.85 -13.33 27.39
CA PRO A 78 7.05 -14.14 27.12
C PRO A 78 6.72 -15.58 26.73
N GLU A 79 5.65 -16.17 27.27
CA GLU A 79 5.23 -17.54 26.93
C GLU A 79 4.86 -17.69 25.46
N TYR A 80 4.28 -16.66 24.85
CA TYR A 80 3.98 -16.63 23.42
C TYR A 80 5.28 -16.68 22.62
N TRP A 81 6.21 -15.76 22.89
CA TRP A 81 7.47 -15.65 22.16
C TRP A 81 8.35 -16.89 22.30
N ASP A 82 8.42 -17.48 23.51
CA ASP A 82 9.16 -18.72 23.75
C ASP A 82 8.55 -19.90 23.02
N ARG A 83 7.21 -19.99 22.98
CA ARG A 83 6.51 -21.05 22.24
C ARG A 83 6.69 -20.91 20.74
N GLU A 84 6.48 -19.72 20.17
CA GLU A 84 6.66 -19.49 18.74
C GLU A 84 8.12 -19.72 18.32
N THR A 85 9.08 -19.28 19.14
CA THR A 85 10.51 -19.54 18.88
C THR A 85 10.82 -21.03 18.87
N ARG A 86 10.28 -21.80 19.82
CA ARG A 86 10.47 -23.25 19.87
C ARG A 86 9.88 -23.93 18.64
N ASN A 87 8.63 -23.59 18.30
CA ASN A 87 7.94 -24.14 17.14
C ASN A 87 8.71 -23.89 15.83
N LEU A 88 9.26 -22.68 15.65
CA LEU A 88 10.03 -22.34 14.45
C LEU A 88 11.41 -23.01 14.42
N LYS A 89 12.05 -23.22 15.58
CA LYS A 89 13.28 -24.02 15.68
C LYS A 89 13.04 -25.49 15.29
N ASP A 90 11.95 -26.08 15.76
CA ASP A 90 11.56 -27.44 15.41
C ASP A 90 11.22 -27.54 13.91
N THR A 91 10.50 -26.54 13.38
CA THR A 91 10.18 -26.45 11.95
C THR A 91 11.43 -26.31 11.09
N ALA A 92 12.44 -25.54 11.52
CA ALA A 92 13.71 -25.44 10.82
C ALA A 92 14.43 -26.80 10.69
N GLN A 93 14.35 -27.66 11.73
CA GLN A 93 14.88 -29.03 11.65
C GLN A 93 14.08 -29.90 10.68
N THR A 94 12.75 -29.76 10.64
CA THR A 94 11.90 -30.44 9.66
C THR A 94 12.30 -30.05 8.23
N PHE A 95 12.42 -28.75 7.94
CA PHE A 95 12.85 -28.26 6.63
C PHE A 95 14.23 -28.78 6.22
N ARG A 96 15.16 -28.92 7.17
CA ARG A 96 16.47 -29.54 6.91
C ARG A 96 16.34 -31.00 6.45
N VAL A 97 15.48 -31.78 7.12
CA VAL A 97 15.23 -33.18 6.74
C VAL A 97 14.51 -33.27 5.40
N ASP A 98 13.54 -32.39 5.17
CA ASP A 98 12.76 -32.35 3.93
C ASP A 98 13.62 -31.97 2.73
N LEU A 99 14.54 -31.01 2.87
CA LEU A 99 15.50 -30.64 1.81
C LEU A 99 16.33 -31.84 1.35
N ASN A 100 16.81 -32.67 2.28
CA ASN A 100 17.55 -33.89 1.94
C ASN A 100 16.64 -34.96 1.32
N THR A 101 15.41 -35.08 1.83
CA THR A 101 14.42 -36.05 1.34
C THR A 101 14.01 -35.74 -0.10
N LEU A 102 13.68 -34.49 -0.41
CA LEU A 102 13.30 -34.05 -1.75
C LEU A 102 14.47 -34.17 -2.72
N ARG A 103 15.68 -33.78 -2.32
CA ARG A 103 16.90 -34.01 -3.14
C ARG A 103 17.02 -35.47 -3.57
N GLY A 104 16.76 -36.39 -2.65
CA GLY A 104 16.74 -37.82 -2.91
C GLY A 104 15.63 -38.25 -3.87
N TYR A 105 14.39 -37.79 -3.67
CA TYR A 105 13.28 -38.12 -4.57
C TYR A 105 13.51 -37.67 -6.01
N TYR A 106 14.16 -36.52 -6.19
CA TYR A 106 14.48 -35.97 -7.51
C TYR A 106 15.84 -36.42 -8.05
N ASN A 107 16.59 -37.29 -7.34
CA ASN A 107 17.93 -37.76 -7.70
C ASN A 107 18.91 -36.61 -8.02
N GLN A 108 18.84 -35.53 -7.24
CA GLN A 108 19.65 -34.33 -7.44
C GLN A 108 21.02 -34.44 -6.75
N SER A 109 22.00 -33.70 -7.27
CA SER A 109 23.37 -33.68 -6.74
C SER A 109 23.46 -33.01 -5.37
N GLU A 110 24.35 -33.50 -4.50
CA GLU A 110 24.63 -32.88 -3.20
C GLU A 110 25.31 -31.51 -3.30
N ALA A 111 25.91 -31.19 -4.45
CA ALA A 111 26.49 -29.87 -4.70
C ALA A 111 25.44 -28.79 -5.03
N GLY A 112 24.20 -29.20 -5.31
CA GLY A 112 23.09 -28.31 -5.65
C GLY A 112 22.50 -27.61 -4.44
N SER A 113 22.29 -26.30 -4.55
CA SER A 113 21.46 -25.53 -3.62
C SER A 113 20.00 -25.72 -4.00
N HIS A 114 19.14 -25.96 -3.01
CA HIS A 114 17.72 -26.23 -3.18
C HIS A 114 16.89 -25.40 -2.22
N THR A 115 15.63 -25.16 -2.57
CA THR A 115 14.72 -24.32 -1.78
C THR A 115 13.38 -25.02 -1.58
N ILE A 116 12.91 -25.07 -0.34
CA ILE A 116 11.53 -25.43 0.01
C ILE A 116 10.84 -24.16 0.48
N GLN A 117 9.62 -23.93 -0.02
CA GLN A 117 8.75 -22.87 0.45
C GLN A 117 7.42 -23.46 0.90
N GLU A 118 6.89 -22.97 2.02
CA GLU A 118 5.57 -23.33 2.52
C GLU A 118 4.79 -22.04 2.76
N MET A 119 3.54 -22.01 2.31
CA MET A 119 2.59 -20.94 2.58
C MET A 119 1.33 -21.58 3.16
N TYR A 120 0.90 -21.10 4.33
CA TYR A 120 -0.34 -21.59 4.93
C TYR A 120 -1.04 -20.51 5.74
N GLY A 121 -2.34 -20.70 5.98
CA GLY A 121 -3.14 -19.70 6.66
C GLY A 121 -4.63 -20.00 6.71
N CYS A 122 -5.36 -19.01 7.21
CA CYS A 122 -6.81 -18.99 7.25
C CYS A 122 -7.35 -17.59 6.94
N ASP A 123 -8.54 -17.55 6.35
CA ASP A 123 -9.30 -16.33 6.12
C ASP A 123 -10.57 -16.35 6.97
N VAL A 124 -10.96 -15.18 7.49
CA VAL A 124 -12.21 -14.95 8.22
C VAL A 124 -13.04 -13.86 7.55
N GLY A 125 -14.36 -13.98 7.66
CA GLY A 125 -15.29 -12.99 7.15
C GLY A 125 -15.41 -11.77 8.07
N PRO A 126 -16.23 -10.79 7.68
CA PRO A 126 -16.46 -9.58 8.48
C PRO A 126 -17.05 -9.85 9.87
N ASP A 127 -17.74 -10.97 10.05
CA ASP A 127 -18.26 -11.44 11.33
C ASP A 127 -17.23 -12.26 12.14
N GLY A 128 -15.99 -12.32 11.64
CA GLY A 128 -14.88 -13.09 12.19
C GLY A 128 -15.02 -14.60 12.02
N ARG A 129 -16.01 -15.12 11.29
CA ARG A 129 -16.17 -16.58 11.09
C ARG A 129 -15.20 -17.11 10.04
N PHE A 130 -14.78 -18.36 10.22
CA PHE A 130 -13.93 -19.07 9.28
C PHE A 130 -14.54 -19.08 7.88
N LEU A 131 -13.77 -18.67 6.87
CA LEU A 131 -14.14 -18.74 5.46
C LEU A 131 -13.44 -19.89 4.75
N ARG A 132 -12.11 -19.96 4.87
CA ARG A 132 -11.29 -21.02 4.28
C ARG A 132 -9.93 -21.12 4.96
N GLY A 133 -9.29 -22.27 4.78
CA GLY A 133 -7.89 -22.49 5.10
C GLY A 133 -7.13 -22.87 3.84
N TYR A 134 -5.82 -22.68 3.86
CA TYR A 134 -4.95 -23.05 2.74
C TYR A 134 -3.58 -23.48 3.24
N ARG A 135 -2.98 -24.39 2.48
CA ARG A 135 -1.60 -24.81 2.60
C ARG A 135 -1.07 -25.18 1.22
N GLN A 136 0.08 -24.62 0.87
CA GLN A 136 0.78 -24.87 -0.38
C GLN A 136 2.27 -24.99 -0.08
N ASP A 137 2.87 -26.06 -0.61
CA ASP A 137 4.29 -26.37 -0.49
C ASP A 137 4.90 -26.32 -1.91
N ALA A 138 6.08 -25.70 -2.06
CA ALA A 138 6.80 -25.55 -3.31
C ALA A 138 8.28 -25.97 -3.15
N TYR A 139 8.87 -26.50 -4.23
CA TYR A 139 10.25 -26.93 -4.28
C TYR A 139 10.97 -26.33 -5.50
N ASP A 140 12.11 -25.70 -5.28
CA ASP A 140 12.90 -24.98 -6.30
C ASP A 140 12.06 -24.01 -7.14
N GLY A 141 11.12 -23.30 -6.49
CA GLY A 141 10.24 -22.30 -7.10
C GLY A 141 9.08 -22.88 -7.93
N ARG A 142 8.80 -24.18 -7.83
CA ARG A 142 7.68 -24.84 -8.50
C ARG A 142 6.74 -25.47 -7.49
N ASP A 143 5.45 -25.46 -7.79
CA ASP A 143 4.44 -26.13 -6.97
C ASP A 143 4.83 -27.59 -6.73
N TYR A 144 4.69 -28.04 -5.48
CA TYR A 144 5.01 -29.40 -5.07
C TYR A 144 3.75 -30.12 -4.59
N LEU A 145 3.12 -29.62 -3.53
CA LEU A 145 1.93 -30.20 -2.92
C LEU A 145 0.99 -29.10 -2.42
N ALA A 146 -0.31 -29.25 -2.63
CA ALA A 146 -1.32 -28.29 -2.16
C ALA A 146 -2.49 -29.00 -1.49
N LEU A 147 -2.95 -28.45 -0.36
CA LEU A 147 -4.19 -28.88 0.28
C LEU A 147 -5.36 -28.29 -0.51
N ASN A 148 -6.31 -29.14 -0.89
CA ASN A 148 -7.50 -28.71 -1.63
C ASN A 148 -8.46 -27.94 -0.72
N GLU A 149 -9.36 -27.16 -1.33
CA GLU A 149 -10.35 -26.33 -0.62
C GLU A 149 -11.29 -27.14 0.30
N ASP A 150 -11.41 -28.45 0.07
CA ASP A 150 -12.16 -29.37 0.94
C ASP A 150 -11.49 -29.65 2.29
N LEU A 151 -10.24 -29.20 2.47
CA LEU A 151 -9.38 -29.43 3.64
C LEU A 151 -9.20 -30.91 4.00
N ARG A 152 -9.31 -31.79 3.01
CA ARG A 152 -9.30 -33.26 3.20
C ARG A 152 -8.41 -33.97 2.20
N SER A 153 -8.28 -33.42 0.99
CA SER A 153 -7.53 -34.06 -0.10
C SER A 153 -6.37 -33.20 -0.57
N TRP A 154 -5.38 -33.84 -1.18
CA TRP A 154 -4.16 -33.19 -1.66
C TRP A 154 -4.03 -33.25 -3.18
N THR A 155 -3.55 -32.16 -3.77
CA THR A 155 -3.09 -32.11 -5.16
C THR A 155 -1.57 -32.14 -5.18
N ALA A 156 -1.01 -33.11 -5.92
CA ALA A 156 0.43 -33.29 -6.08
C ALA A 156 0.84 -32.89 -7.50
N ALA A 157 1.89 -32.08 -7.62
CA ALA A 157 2.32 -31.50 -8.90
C ALA A 157 2.99 -32.52 -9.82
N ASP A 158 3.73 -33.48 -9.27
CA ASP A 158 4.48 -34.48 -10.04
C ASP A 158 4.59 -35.84 -9.34
N THR A 159 5.33 -36.76 -9.95
CA THR A 159 5.54 -38.12 -9.42
C THR A 159 6.28 -38.19 -8.09
N ALA A 160 7.17 -37.23 -7.79
CA ALA A 160 7.87 -37.17 -6.51
C ALA A 160 6.93 -36.65 -5.41
N ALA A 161 6.10 -35.65 -5.71
CA ALA A 161 5.05 -35.17 -4.82
C ALA A 161 4.01 -36.24 -4.47
N GLN A 162 3.73 -37.18 -5.39
CA GLN A 162 2.86 -38.34 -5.10
C GLN A 162 3.39 -39.23 -3.95
N ILE A 163 4.71 -39.27 -3.73
CA ILE A 163 5.31 -40.02 -2.62
C ILE A 163 4.89 -39.36 -1.29
N THR A 164 5.04 -38.04 -1.19
CA THR A 164 4.66 -37.28 0.01
C THR A 164 3.16 -37.30 0.23
N LYS A 165 2.36 -37.12 -0.83
CA LYS A 165 0.90 -37.24 -0.77
C LYS A 165 0.45 -38.53 -0.07
N ARG A 166 0.96 -39.69 -0.52
CA ARG A 166 0.60 -41.00 0.09
C ARG A 166 1.00 -41.10 1.56
N LYS A 167 2.16 -40.55 1.93
CA LYS A 167 2.62 -40.52 3.33
C LYS A 167 1.71 -39.65 4.20
N TRP A 168 1.35 -38.46 3.73
CA TRP A 168 0.50 -37.52 4.45
C TRP A 168 -0.94 -37.99 4.56
N GLU A 169 -1.48 -38.63 3.52
CA GLU A 169 -2.80 -39.28 3.55
C GLU A 169 -2.83 -40.42 4.57
N ALA A 170 -1.80 -41.28 4.59
CA ALA A 170 -1.69 -42.36 5.57
C ALA A 170 -1.53 -41.85 7.01
N ALA A 171 -0.90 -40.69 7.20
CA ALA A 171 -0.70 -40.06 8.50
C ALA A 171 -1.87 -39.16 8.95
N GLY A 172 -2.87 -38.92 8.09
CA GLY A 172 -4.01 -38.06 8.42
C GLY A 172 -3.66 -36.56 8.53
N GLU A 173 -2.62 -36.09 7.84
CA GLU A 173 -2.14 -34.71 7.98
C GLU A 173 -3.16 -33.64 7.59
N ALA A 174 -4.07 -33.95 6.64
CA ALA A 174 -5.15 -33.04 6.27
C ALA A 174 -6.10 -32.76 7.45
N GLU A 175 -6.45 -33.78 8.24
CA GLU A 175 -7.32 -33.62 9.40
C GLU A 175 -6.63 -32.81 10.50
N ARG A 176 -5.34 -33.08 10.76
CA ARG A 176 -4.54 -32.31 11.72
C ARG A 176 -4.47 -30.83 11.32
N PHE A 177 -4.19 -30.54 10.05
CA PHE A 177 -4.12 -29.17 9.56
C PHE A 177 -5.48 -28.48 9.57
N ARG A 178 -6.55 -29.20 9.20
CA ARG A 178 -7.93 -28.70 9.28
C ARG A 178 -8.29 -28.24 10.70
N ASN A 179 -7.97 -29.04 11.71
CA ASN A 179 -8.22 -28.69 13.11
C ASN A 179 -7.45 -27.42 13.53
N TYR A 180 -6.25 -27.20 12.99
CA TYR A 180 -5.49 -25.97 13.22
C TYR A 180 -6.17 -24.75 12.58
N VAL A 181 -6.57 -24.83 11.31
CA VAL A 181 -7.13 -23.67 10.59
C VAL A 181 -8.54 -23.32 11.03
N GLU A 182 -9.36 -24.30 11.42
CA GLU A 182 -10.72 -24.06 11.95
C GLU A 182 -10.71 -23.57 13.42
N GLY A 183 -9.61 -23.78 14.15
CA GLY A 183 -9.44 -23.40 15.56
C GLY A 183 -8.37 -22.34 15.77
N LEU A 184 -7.15 -22.77 16.08
CA LEU A 184 -6.04 -21.91 16.53
C LEU A 184 -5.71 -20.76 15.55
N CYS A 185 -5.81 -20.99 14.24
CA CYS A 185 -5.56 -19.94 13.26
C CYS A 185 -6.60 -18.82 13.35
N VAL A 186 -7.90 -19.17 13.41
CA VAL A 186 -9.01 -18.22 13.52
C VAL A 186 -8.96 -17.48 14.86
N GLU A 187 -8.71 -18.20 15.96
CA GLU A 187 -8.54 -17.60 17.29
C GLU A 187 -7.38 -16.62 17.33
N GLY A 188 -6.23 -17.00 16.77
CA GLY A 188 -5.06 -16.14 16.63
C GLY A 188 -5.35 -14.90 15.79
N LEU A 189 -5.96 -15.06 14.62
CA LEU A 189 -6.33 -13.95 13.75
C LEU A 189 -7.26 -12.95 14.43
N ARG A 190 -8.33 -13.43 15.09
CA ARG A 190 -9.25 -12.56 15.84
C ARG A 190 -8.52 -11.79 16.94
N ARG A 191 -7.63 -12.45 17.67
CA ARG A 191 -6.81 -11.82 18.71
C ARG A 191 -5.90 -10.74 18.13
N TYR A 192 -5.24 -11.01 17.01
CA TYR A 192 -4.35 -10.03 16.37
C TYR A 192 -5.12 -8.85 15.79
N LEU A 193 -6.31 -9.06 15.21
CA LEU A 193 -7.18 -7.99 14.75
C LEU A 193 -7.64 -7.08 15.89
N GLU A 194 -7.95 -7.64 17.07
CA GLU A 194 -8.29 -6.84 18.25
C GLU A 194 -7.07 -6.08 18.78
N ASN A 195 -5.93 -6.76 18.90
CA ASN A 195 -4.67 -6.14 19.36
C ASN A 195 -4.22 -4.98 18.45
N GLY A 196 -4.34 -5.18 17.13
CA GLY A 196 -3.85 -4.27 16.09
C GLY A 196 -4.93 -3.41 15.45
N LYS A 197 -6.11 -3.28 16.08
CA LYS A 197 -7.33 -2.70 15.50
C LYS A 197 -7.11 -1.36 14.78
N ASP A 198 -6.38 -0.44 15.42
CA ASP A 198 -6.12 0.91 14.90
C ASP A 198 -5.24 0.90 13.63
N THR A 199 -4.51 -0.19 13.39
CA THR A 199 -3.63 -0.36 12.23
C THR A 199 -4.23 -1.28 11.18
N LEU A 200 -4.82 -2.41 11.59
CA LEU A 200 -5.28 -3.48 10.70
C LEU A 200 -6.66 -3.20 10.12
N LEU A 201 -7.53 -2.50 10.86
CA LEU A 201 -8.89 -2.18 10.41
C LEU A 201 -9.02 -0.75 9.82
N ARG A 202 -7.89 -0.09 9.56
CA ARG A 202 -7.90 1.23 8.91
C ARG A 202 -8.02 1.07 7.40
N ALA A 203 -8.63 2.05 6.75
CA ALA A 203 -8.61 2.20 5.31
C ALA A 203 -8.12 3.62 4.98
N ASP A 204 -6.86 3.71 4.53
CA ASP A 204 -6.23 4.97 4.16
C ASP A 204 -6.46 5.22 2.67
N PRO A 205 -7.19 6.28 2.27
CA PRO A 205 -7.48 6.54 0.86
C PRO A 205 -6.24 6.94 0.06
N PRO A 206 -6.15 6.58 -1.24
CA PRO A 206 -5.03 6.94 -2.09
C PRO A 206 -4.97 8.45 -2.38
N LYS A 207 -3.76 9.01 -2.29
CA LYS A 207 -3.43 10.31 -2.85
C LYS A 207 -3.17 10.15 -4.34
N ALA A 208 -4.21 10.37 -5.14
CA ALA A 208 -4.16 10.10 -6.56
C ALA A 208 -4.01 11.38 -7.41
N HIS A 209 -3.23 11.30 -8.49
CA HIS A 209 -2.99 12.40 -9.41
C HIS A 209 -2.54 11.90 -10.79
N VAL A 210 -2.67 12.73 -11.82
CA VAL A 210 -2.27 12.40 -13.19
C VAL A 210 -1.08 13.24 -13.61
N THR A 211 -0.04 12.58 -14.12
CA THR A 211 1.17 13.19 -14.69
C THR A 211 1.15 13.06 -16.20
N HIS A 212 1.75 14.03 -16.89
CA HIS A 212 1.77 14.15 -18.34
C HIS A 212 3.21 14.20 -18.85
N HIS A 213 3.56 13.27 -19.74
CA HIS A 213 4.91 13.14 -20.29
C HIS A 213 4.85 13.14 -21.83
N PRO A 214 5.24 14.25 -22.50
CA PRO A 214 5.34 14.26 -23.95
C PRO A 214 6.39 13.26 -24.46
N ILE A 215 6.01 12.39 -25.39
CA ILE A 215 6.96 11.50 -26.09
C ILE A 215 7.35 12.14 -27.43
N SER A 216 6.36 12.66 -28.16
CA SER A 216 6.53 13.31 -29.45
C SER A 216 5.49 14.42 -29.66
N HIS A 217 5.55 15.13 -30.78
CA HIS A 217 4.51 16.10 -31.14
C HIS A 217 3.12 15.49 -31.35
N ARG A 218 3.01 14.16 -31.49
CA ARG A 218 1.74 13.46 -31.75
C ARG A 218 1.27 12.61 -30.59
N GLU A 219 2.12 12.36 -29.60
CA GLU A 219 1.88 11.35 -28.58
C GLU A 219 2.41 11.81 -27.23
N VAL A 220 1.58 11.59 -26.21
CA VAL A 220 1.88 11.90 -24.82
C VAL A 220 1.51 10.68 -23.97
N THR A 221 2.25 10.46 -22.89
CA THR A 221 1.88 9.46 -21.87
C THR A 221 1.20 10.16 -20.71
N LEU A 222 -0.01 9.73 -20.41
CA LEU A 222 -0.68 10.04 -19.16
C LEU A 222 -0.40 8.92 -18.16
N ARG A 223 0.06 9.27 -16.96
CA ARG A 223 0.28 8.31 -15.88
C ARG A 223 -0.51 8.72 -14.64
N CYS A 224 -1.44 7.86 -14.26
CA CYS A 224 -2.24 7.98 -13.07
C CYS A 224 -1.53 7.29 -11.90
N TRP A 225 -1.25 8.05 -10.85
CA TRP A 225 -0.64 7.58 -9.63
C TRP A 225 -1.68 7.42 -8.54
N ALA A 226 -1.52 6.39 -7.71
CA ALA A 226 -2.16 6.25 -6.42
C ALA A 226 -1.05 5.99 -5.38
N LEU A 227 -0.99 6.82 -4.34
CA LEU A 227 0.10 6.79 -3.35
C LEU A 227 -0.46 6.77 -1.93
N GLY A 228 0.23 6.09 -1.02
CA GLY A 228 0.00 6.20 0.43
C GLY A 228 -1.34 5.61 0.87
N PHE A 229 -1.82 4.56 0.21
CA PHE A 229 -3.07 3.88 0.55
C PHE A 229 -2.85 2.57 1.31
N TYR A 230 -3.86 2.14 2.04
CA TYR A 230 -3.93 0.84 2.75
C TYR A 230 -5.40 0.43 2.86
N PRO A 231 -5.81 -0.83 2.61
CA PRO A 231 -4.99 -2.02 2.30
C PRO A 231 -4.42 -2.02 0.86
N GLU A 232 -3.70 -3.08 0.48
CA GLU A 232 -3.02 -3.21 -0.81
C GLU A 232 -3.99 -3.25 -2.02
N GLU A 233 -5.18 -3.80 -1.81
CA GLU A 233 -6.18 -4.00 -2.88
C GLU A 233 -6.68 -2.66 -3.42
N ILE A 234 -6.38 -2.39 -4.71
CA ILE A 234 -6.75 -1.15 -5.40
C ILE A 234 -6.94 -1.43 -6.90
N SER A 235 -7.91 -0.75 -7.52
CA SER A 235 -8.13 -0.81 -8.96
C SER A 235 -7.88 0.55 -9.61
N LEU A 236 -7.02 0.57 -10.64
CA LEU A 236 -6.72 1.74 -11.48
C LEU A 236 -7.07 1.39 -12.93
N THR A 237 -8.02 2.12 -13.50
CA THR A 237 -8.47 1.89 -14.88
C THR A 237 -8.48 3.19 -15.67
N TRP A 238 -7.85 3.18 -16.85
CA TRP A 238 -8.01 4.26 -17.82
C TRP A 238 -9.29 4.07 -18.63
N GLN A 239 -10.04 5.16 -18.81
CA GLN A 239 -11.25 5.19 -19.63
C GLN A 239 -11.14 6.30 -20.67
N ARG A 240 -11.65 6.03 -21.88
CA ARG A 240 -11.86 7.02 -22.92
C ARG A 240 -13.36 7.17 -23.14
N GLU A 241 -13.91 8.35 -22.85
CA GLU A 241 -15.37 8.60 -23.00
C GLU A 241 -16.27 7.56 -22.29
N GLY A 242 -15.76 6.95 -21.22
CA GLY A 242 -16.46 5.92 -20.44
C GLY A 242 -16.10 4.47 -20.82
N GLU A 243 -15.33 4.23 -21.87
CA GLU A 243 -14.88 2.89 -22.29
C GLU A 243 -13.50 2.56 -21.72
N ASP A 244 -13.38 1.40 -21.05
CA ASP A 244 -12.13 0.93 -20.43
C ASP A 244 -11.04 0.63 -21.47
N GLN A 245 -9.81 1.08 -21.20
CA GLN A 245 -8.63 0.95 -22.07
C GLN A 245 -7.64 -0.12 -21.57
N THR A 246 -8.16 -1.25 -21.10
CA THR A 246 -7.38 -2.28 -20.37
C THR A 246 -6.24 -2.90 -21.17
N GLN A 247 -6.36 -2.98 -22.51
CA GLN A 247 -5.32 -3.60 -23.36
C GLN A 247 -4.15 -2.67 -23.67
N ASP A 248 -4.40 -1.36 -23.72
CA ASP A 248 -3.41 -0.36 -24.13
C ASP A 248 -2.71 0.29 -22.93
N MET A 249 -3.17 -0.01 -21.71
CA MET A 249 -2.59 0.54 -20.49
C MET A 249 -1.43 -0.30 -19.95
N GLU A 250 -0.37 0.39 -19.53
CA GLU A 250 0.69 -0.18 -18.72
C GLU A 250 0.28 -0.07 -17.24
N LEU A 251 -0.07 -1.19 -16.63
CA LEU A 251 -0.41 -1.27 -15.21
C LEU A 251 0.70 -1.97 -14.45
N VAL A 252 1.24 -1.32 -13.42
CA VAL A 252 2.21 -1.97 -12.54
C VAL A 252 1.53 -2.73 -11.40
N GLU A 253 2.20 -3.78 -10.92
CA GLU A 253 1.87 -4.41 -9.64
C GLU A 253 1.91 -3.37 -8.51
N THR A 254 1.06 -3.59 -7.50
CA THR A 254 1.06 -2.76 -6.29
C THR A 254 2.38 -3.00 -5.54
N ARG A 255 2.94 -1.94 -4.95
CA ARG A 255 4.26 -2.00 -4.29
C ARG A 255 4.19 -1.38 -2.91
N PRO A 256 4.91 -1.93 -1.92
CA PRO A 256 5.01 -1.31 -0.61
C PRO A 256 5.84 -0.01 -0.69
N SER A 257 5.41 1.01 0.07
CA SER A 257 6.11 2.29 0.22
C SER A 257 7.18 2.25 1.33
N GLY A 258 7.13 1.24 2.22
CA GLY A 258 8.06 1.04 3.34
C GLY A 258 7.60 1.63 4.68
N ASP A 259 6.50 2.38 4.70
CA ASP A 259 5.87 2.97 5.90
C ASP A 259 4.56 2.25 6.30
N GLY A 260 4.30 1.08 5.71
CA GLY A 260 3.06 0.32 5.89
C GLY A 260 1.93 0.74 4.94
N THR A 261 2.20 1.61 3.95
CA THR A 261 1.28 1.94 2.86
C THR A 261 1.77 1.40 1.53
N PHE A 262 0.93 1.53 0.50
CA PHE A 262 1.17 1.06 -0.86
C PHE A 262 1.16 2.18 -1.89
N GLN A 263 1.70 1.85 -3.06
CA GLN A 263 1.70 2.69 -4.25
C GLN A 263 1.46 1.85 -5.51
N LYS A 264 0.74 2.43 -6.47
CA LYS A 264 0.46 1.83 -7.78
C LYS A 264 0.31 2.93 -8.83
N TRP A 265 0.58 2.61 -10.09
CA TRP A 265 0.26 3.52 -11.18
C TRP A 265 -0.20 2.78 -12.44
N ALA A 266 -0.94 3.49 -13.28
CA ALA A 266 -1.35 3.04 -14.60
C ALA A 266 -1.00 4.12 -15.63
N ALA A 267 -0.33 3.75 -16.71
CA ALA A 267 0.04 4.66 -17.79
C ALA A 267 -0.66 4.30 -19.10
N LEU A 268 -0.93 5.31 -19.92
CA LEU A 268 -1.57 5.16 -21.23
C LEU A 268 -0.94 6.15 -22.22
N GLY A 269 -0.56 5.66 -23.40
CA GLY A 269 -0.18 6.50 -24.53
C GLY A 269 -1.43 7.06 -25.20
N VAL A 270 -1.50 8.37 -25.39
CA VAL A 270 -2.66 9.05 -25.99
C VAL A 270 -2.22 10.06 -27.06
N PRO A 271 -3.06 10.33 -28.07
CA PRO A 271 -2.80 11.38 -29.04
C PRO A 271 -2.71 12.75 -28.36
N SER A 272 -1.72 13.55 -28.76
CA SER A 272 -1.60 14.91 -28.25
C SER A 272 -2.81 15.76 -28.66
N GLY A 273 -3.38 16.49 -27.70
CA GLY A 273 -4.62 17.27 -27.86
C GLY A 273 -5.90 16.50 -27.51
N GLU A 274 -5.84 15.18 -27.32
CA GLU A 274 -6.98 14.36 -26.90
C GLU A 274 -6.95 14.01 -25.40
N GLU A 275 -6.01 14.54 -24.62
CA GLU A 275 -5.76 14.15 -23.23
C GLU A 275 -7.00 14.28 -22.34
N GLN A 276 -7.84 15.29 -22.60
CA GLN A 276 -9.05 15.57 -21.84
C GLN A 276 -10.18 14.55 -22.06
N ARG A 277 -10.08 13.71 -23.10
CA ARG A 277 -11.04 12.62 -23.37
C ARG A 277 -10.78 11.39 -22.48
N TYR A 278 -9.62 11.36 -21.81
CA TYR A 278 -9.19 10.25 -20.98
C TYR A 278 -9.36 10.58 -19.50
N THR A 279 -9.87 9.62 -18.74
CA THR A 279 -10.06 9.69 -17.30
C THR A 279 -9.47 8.47 -16.64
N CYS A 280 -8.75 8.65 -15.53
CA CYS A 280 -8.33 7.56 -14.67
C CYS A 280 -9.36 7.36 -13.57
N ARG A 281 -9.91 6.16 -13.46
CA ARG A 281 -10.81 5.74 -12.38
C ARG A 281 -10.01 4.97 -11.34
N VAL A 282 -10.11 5.39 -10.08
CA VAL A 282 -9.44 4.77 -8.93
C VAL A 282 -10.51 4.26 -7.96
N GLN A 283 -10.47 2.96 -7.64
CA GLN A 283 -11.34 2.34 -6.65
C GLN A 283 -10.50 1.75 -5.53
N HIS A 284 -10.87 2.06 -4.29
CA HIS A 284 -10.18 1.63 -3.08
C HIS A 284 -11.16 1.67 -1.91
N GLU A 285 -11.02 0.78 -0.93
CA GLU A 285 -11.91 0.70 0.24
C GLU A 285 -11.91 1.97 1.10
N GLY A 286 -10.79 2.70 1.14
CA GLY A 286 -10.68 3.97 1.87
C GLY A 286 -11.45 5.13 1.22
N LEU A 287 -11.99 4.94 0.02
CA LEU A 287 -12.75 5.96 -0.70
C LEU A 287 -14.26 5.75 -0.52
N GLN A 288 -14.98 6.83 -0.19
CA GLN A 288 -16.45 6.81 -0.15
C GLN A 288 -17.06 6.57 -1.54
N GLU A 289 -16.45 7.16 -2.57
CA GLU A 289 -16.81 6.98 -3.97
C GLU A 289 -15.54 6.86 -4.82
N PRO A 290 -15.58 6.12 -5.96
CA PRO A 290 -14.45 6.03 -6.87
C PRO A 290 -13.97 7.41 -7.34
N LEU A 291 -12.66 7.66 -7.30
CA LEU A 291 -12.10 8.88 -7.85
C LEU A 291 -12.05 8.80 -9.37
N THR A 292 -12.44 9.88 -10.04
CA THR A 292 -12.28 10.03 -11.50
C THR A 292 -11.41 11.23 -11.77
N LEU A 293 -10.18 10.99 -12.22
CA LEU A 293 -9.16 11.99 -12.43
C LEU A 293 -8.94 12.26 -13.91
N ARG A 294 -8.74 13.53 -14.25
CA ARG A 294 -8.25 13.98 -15.55
C ARG A 294 -6.87 14.61 -15.37
N TRP A 295 -6.12 14.69 -16.45
CA TRP A 295 -4.91 15.51 -16.45
C TRP A 295 -5.30 17.01 -16.39
N GLU A 296 -4.79 17.71 -15.38
CA GLU A 296 -4.92 19.16 -15.27
C GLU A 296 -3.63 19.82 -15.77
N PRO A 297 -3.70 20.71 -16.79
CA PRO A 297 -2.56 21.50 -17.20
C PRO A 297 -2.08 22.38 -16.04
N PRO A 298 -0.76 22.58 -15.86
CA PRO A 298 -0.26 23.47 -14.83
C PRO A 298 -0.89 24.86 -14.99
N GLN A 299 -1.52 25.37 -13.92
CA GLN A 299 -2.14 26.69 -13.95
C GLN A 299 -1.09 27.73 -14.31
N THR A 300 -1.29 28.40 -15.43
CA THR A 300 -0.45 29.52 -15.85
C THR A 300 -0.59 30.66 -14.85
N SER A 301 0.41 30.79 -13.98
CA SER A 301 0.59 31.88 -13.00
C SER A 301 0.72 33.28 -13.64
N PHE A 302 0.63 33.39 -14.96
CA PHE A 302 0.69 34.64 -15.71
C PHE A 302 -0.49 35.58 -15.40
N LEU A 303 -1.71 35.06 -15.22
CA LEU A 303 -2.88 35.89 -14.91
C LEU A 303 -2.81 36.47 -13.49
N THR A 304 -2.38 35.67 -12.51
CA THR A 304 -2.22 36.10 -11.12
C THR A 304 -1.05 37.07 -10.95
N MET A 305 0.10 36.82 -11.59
CA MET A 305 1.23 37.76 -11.63
C MET A 305 0.85 39.07 -12.33
N GLY A 306 0.10 39.02 -13.43
CA GLY A 306 -0.37 40.20 -14.16
C GLY A 306 -1.28 41.09 -13.30
N ILE A 307 -2.20 40.49 -12.53
CA ILE A 307 -3.09 41.20 -11.61
C ILE A 307 -2.28 41.86 -10.47
N ILE A 308 -1.30 41.15 -9.88
CA ILE A 308 -0.46 41.69 -8.80
C ILE A 308 0.37 42.88 -9.30
N VAL A 309 1.04 42.74 -10.44
CA VAL A 309 1.84 43.83 -11.04
C VAL A 309 0.94 45.02 -11.39
N GLY A 310 -0.24 44.77 -11.96
CA GLY A 310 -1.24 45.80 -12.27
C GLY A 310 -1.68 46.57 -11.03
N LEU A 311 -2.02 45.88 -9.93
CA LEU A 311 -2.42 46.49 -8.66
C LEU A 311 -1.30 47.34 -8.04
N VAL A 312 -0.06 46.84 -8.05
CA VAL A 312 1.10 47.58 -7.51
C VAL A 312 1.32 48.88 -8.28
N LEU A 313 1.28 48.83 -9.62
CA LEU A 313 1.44 50.03 -10.46
C LEU A 313 0.33 51.06 -10.21
N LEU A 314 -0.91 50.60 -10.02
CA LEU A 314 -2.07 51.47 -9.76
C LEU A 314 -1.93 52.18 -8.41
N VAL A 315 -1.51 51.47 -7.36
CA VAL A 315 -1.23 52.05 -6.03
C VAL A 315 -0.12 53.10 -6.11
N VAL A 316 0.98 52.78 -6.82
CA VAL A 316 2.09 53.73 -7.01
C VAL A 316 1.62 54.99 -7.73
N ALA A 317 0.81 54.87 -8.78
CA ALA A 317 0.26 56.00 -9.51
C ALA A 317 -0.66 56.89 -8.63
N VAL A 318 -1.51 56.27 -7.81
CA VAL A 318 -2.39 57.00 -6.87
C VAL A 318 -1.57 57.74 -5.82
N VAL A 319 -0.55 57.10 -5.23
CA VAL A 319 0.34 57.74 -4.24
C VAL A 319 1.11 58.89 -4.87
N ALA A 320 1.69 58.69 -6.06
CA ALA A 320 2.40 59.74 -6.79
C ALA A 320 1.47 60.92 -7.12
N GLY A 321 0.25 60.64 -7.58
CA GLY A 321 -0.79 61.65 -7.85
C GLY A 321 -1.18 62.43 -6.58
N ALA A 322 -1.38 61.74 -5.46
CA ALA A 322 -1.68 62.37 -4.18
C ALA A 322 -0.54 63.26 -3.66
N VAL A 323 0.71 62.81 -3.78
CA VAL A 323 1.90 63.59 -3.39
C VAL A 323 2.05 64.85 -4.24
N ILE A 324 1.89 64.73 -5.56
CA ILE A 324 1.94 65.88 -6.48
C ILE A 324 0.83 66.88 -6.16
N TRP A 325 -0.39 66.40 -5.89
CA TRP A 325 -1.52 67.26 -5.54
C TRP A 325 -1.32 67.99 -4.21
N ARG A 326 -0.78 67.30 -3.20
CA ARG A 326 -0.44 67.89 -1.89
C ARG A 326 0.66 68.94 -2.03
N LYS A 327 1.69 68.68 -2.86
CA LYS A 327 2.78 69.62 -3.13
C LYS A 327 2.31 70.87 -3.90
N LYS A 328 1.34 70.74 -4.82
CA LYS A 328 0.69 71.87 -5.50
C LYS A 328 -0.17 72.72 -4.55
N ARG A 329 -0.83 72.13 -3.55
CA ARG A 329 -1.63 72.85 -2.55
C ARG A 329 -0.80 73.51 -1.44
N SER A 330 0.40 73.02 -1.14
CA SER A 330 1.31 73.67 -0.16
C SER A 330 2.17 74.81 -0.73
N GLY A 331 2.08 75.09 -2.03
CA GLY A 331 2.81 76.19 -2.68
C GLY A 331 2.20 77.58 -2.45
N GLU A 332 1.03 77.68 -1.83
CA GLU A 332 0.32 78.95 -1.63
C GLU A 332 0.27 79.32 -0.13
N LYS A 333 1.32 80.04 0.28
CA LYS A 333 1.44 80.91 1.45
C LYS A 333 1.58 80.28 2.84
N GLY A 334 2.84 80.24 3.29
CA GLY A 334 3.20 80.72 4.63
C GLY A 334 3.87 82.09 4.55
N ARG A 335 3.61 82.99 5.50
CA ARG A 335 4.64 83.64 6.35
C ARG A 335 4.04 84.66 7.34
N ILE A 336 4.37 84.43 8.64
CA ILE A 336 4.83 85.41 9.65
C ILE A 336 3.73 86.27 10.35
N TYR A 337 3.68 86.59 11.66
CA TYR A 337 4.60 86.59 12.82
C TYR A 337 3.91 86.03 14.09
N THR A 338 4.70 85.48 15.02
CA THR A 338 4.37 85.20 16.44
C THR A 338 4.26 86.47 17.28
N GLN A 339 3.27 86.58 18.19
CA GLN A 339 3.46 87.15 19.53
C GLN A 339 2.32 86.81 20.54
N ALA A 340 2.77 86.43 21.73
CA ALA A 340 2.20 86.56 23.08
C ALA A 340 1.15 85.56 23.63
N ALA A 341 1.59 84.96 24.77
CA ALA A 341 0.90 84.78 26.05
C ALA A 341 -0.29 83.79 26.10
N SER A 342 -0.58 83.08 27.19
CA SER A 342 0.03 82.78 28.48
C SER A 342 -0.97 81.82 29.16
N ASN A 343 -0.44 80.81 29.85
CA ASN A 343 -1.01 80.06 30.98
C ASN A 343 -2.28 79.19 30.90
N ASP A 344 -2.12 78.06 31.59
CA ASP A 344 -3.08 77.30 32.40
C ASP A 344 -4.21 76.57 31.65
N SER A 345 -4.50 75.29 31.90
CA SER A 345 -4.39 74.50 33.13
C SER A 345 -4.71 73.04 32.81
N ALA A 346 -4.23 72.12 33.67
CA ALA A 346 -4.87 70.89 34.18
C ALA A 346 -5.59 69.95 33.18
N GLN A 347 -5.53 68.62 33.23
CA GLN A 347 -5.26 67.68 34.31
C GLN A 347 -5.37 66.28 33.69
N GLY A 348 -4.51 65.33 34.09
CA GLY A 348 -4.82 63.91 34.29
C GLY A 348 -5.37 63.06 33.13
N SER A 349 -5.01 61.79 32.96
CA SER A 349 -4.23 60.87 33.77
C SER A 349 -3.96 59.66 32.87
N ASP A 350 -2.80 59.04 33.09
CA ASP A 350 -2.57 57.59 33.21
C ASP A 350 -3.02 56.62 32.11
N VAL A 351 -2.30 55.54 31.79
CA VAL A 351 -0.97 55.03 32.15
C VAL A 351 -0.70 53.95 31.09
N SER A 352 0.48 54.05 30.49
CA SER A 352 1.45 53.02 30.11
C SER A 352 0.99 51.55 29.94
N LEU A 353 1.42 50.93 28.83
CA LEU A 353 2.03 49.60 28.83
C LEU A 353 2.89 49.41 27.55
N THR A 354 4.18 49.78 27.66
CA THR A 354 5.35 49.15 27.03
C THR A 354 5.39 47.65 27.40
N VAL A 355 5.95 46.68 26.67
CA VAL A 355 6.84 46.58 25.50
C VAL A 355 6.85 45.10 25.07
N PRO A 356 7.29 44.77 23.84
CA PRO A 356 7.14 43.45 23.22
C PRO A 356 8.25 42.42 23.50
N LYS A 357 8.00 41.20 22.99
CA LYS A 357 8.90 40.09 22.60
C LYS A 357 9.50 39.21 23.70
N VAL A 358 9.12 37.92 23.65
CA VAL A 358 9.92 36.85 23.02
C VAL A 358 9.04 36.12 22.02
#